data_AF-A0A4U6UNW9-F1
#
_entry.id   AF-A0A4U6UNW9-F1
#
_cell.length_a   1.000
_cell.length_b   1.000
_cell.length_c   1.000
_cell.angle_alpha   90.00
_cell.angle_beta   90.00
_cell.angle_gamma   90.00
#
_symmetry.space_group_name_H-M   'P 1'
#
loop_
_entity.id
_entity.type
_entity.pdbx_description
1 polymer ?
#
loop_
_entity_poly.entity_id
_entity_poly.type
_entity_poly.pdbx_seq_one_letter_code
_entity_poly.pdbx_strand_id
1 'polypeptide(L)'
;MSKIADDIKFALWLLLLSGSSSCFGSDPDVQCLKTVQESVIDPNGMLKSSWIFENNIAGFICRFTGVECWHPDENRVLSLRLSNLGLQGQFPQGLENCTSMTGLDLSSNNFSGPIPSNIAWQLSSLTFLDLSYNKFSGELPIGISNITYLNTLNLQHNQLSGRIPSQFALLPRLQEFNVADNQLSGAIPPALQRFPSSNFVGNQGLCGPPLHDCGGRSKRKLRLHRINDESSIGAAAGFVVGFVMAFYFPHLFVFSQSLHPYVFRI
;
A
#
# COMPACT_ATOMS: atom_id res chain seq x y z
N MET A 1 21.28 61.52 44.92
CA MET A 1 20.73 61.74 43.56
C MET A 1 21.63 61.24 42.43
N SER A 2 22.73 60.50 42.70
CA SER A 2 23.65 60.00 41.65
C SER A 2 23.46 58.54 41.26
N LYS A 3 22.78 57.71 42.09
CA LYS A 3 22.71 56.25 41.86
C LYS A 3 21.55 55.83 40.94
N ILE A 4 20.44 56.57 41.00
CA ILE A 4 19.24 56.33 40.17
C ILE A 4 19.49 56.71 38.70
N ALA A 5 20.35 57.70 38.43
CA ALA A 5 20.67 58.13 37.07
C ALA A 5 21.55 57.12 36.30
N ASP A 6 22.34 56.31 37.00
CA ASP A 6 23.19 55.29 36.38
C ASP A 6 22.42 53.98 36.12
N ASP A 7 21.48 53.62 37.01
CA ASP A 7 20.60 52.45 36.78
C ASP A 7 19.62 52.68 35.62
N ILE A 8 19.15 53.92 35.41
CA ILE A 8 18.31 54.28 34.26
C ILE A 8 19.11 54.24 32.95
N LYS A 9 20.40 54.62 32.98
CA LYS A 9 21.29 54.52 31.81
C LYS A 9 21.60 53.07 31.44
N PHE A 10 21.74 52.18 32.43
CA PHE A 10 21.94 50.75 32.20
C PHE A 10 20.67 50.06 31.66
N ALA A 11 19.49 50.45 32.16
CA ALA A 11 18.20 49.97 31.67
C ALA A 11 17.87 50.50 30.26
N LEU A 12 18.22 51.76 29.93
CA LEU A 12 18.11 52.27 28.56
C LEU A 12 19.08 51.59 27.58
N TRP A 13 20.26 51.16 28.03
CA TRP A 13 21.18 50.36 27.22
C TRP A 13 20.65 48.95 26.93
N LEU A 14 19.91 48.33 27.84
CA LEU A 14 19.26 47.04 27.63
C LEU A 14 18.03 47.13 26.70
N LEU A 15 17.31 48.25 26.73
CA LEU A 15 16.14 48.51 25.85
C LEU A 15 16.53 49.00 24.45
N LEU A 16 17.77 49.44 24.24
CA LEU A 16 18.32 49.76 22.91
C LEU A 16 19.03 48.58 22.24
N LEU A 17 19.16 47.43 22.93
CA LEU A 17 19.55 46.14 22.33
C LEU A 17 18.33 45.28 21.92
N SER A 18 17.12 45.69 22.27
CA SER A 18 15.87 45.14 21.74
C SER A 18 15.34 46.06 20.62
N GLY A 19 16.12 46.24 19.57
CA GLY A 19 15.85 47.30 18.59
C GLY A 19 16.54 47.13 17.24
N SER A 20 16.84 45.89 16.85
CA SER A 20 16.89 45.52 15.44
C SER A 20 16.36 44.11 15.34
N SER A 21 15.09 44.00 14.96
CA SER A 21 14.56 42.78 14.35
C SER A 21 15.29 42.56 13.03
N SER A 22 16.55 42.14 13.12
CA SER A 22 17.23 41.50 12.02
C SER A 22 16.58 40.13 11.92
N CYS A 23 15.47 40.04 11.17
CA CYS A 23 14.84 38.79 10.79
C CYS A 23 15.81 37.99 9.91
N PHE A 24 16.82 37.37 10.49
CA PHE A 24 17.74 36.46 9.81
C PHE A 24 18.11 35.31 10.76
N GLY A 25 17.11 34.51 11.10
CA GLY A 25 17.25 33.11 11.46
C GLY A 25 16.52 32.30 10.38
N SER A 26 17.21 31.38 9.72
CA SER A 26 16.70 30.58 8.60
C SER A 26 15.36 29.90 8.91
N ASP A 27 14.35 30.20 8.10
CA ASP A 27 13.00 29.65 8.16
C ASP A 27 12.99 28.09 8.21
N PRO A 28 12.13 27.43 9.03
CA PRO A 28 11.97 25.97 9.03
C PRO A 28 11.76 25.37 7.64
N ASP A 29 11.03 26.05 6.76
CA ASP A 29 10.81 25.59 5.39
C ASP A 29 12.11 25.65 4.57
N VAL A 30 12.97 26.67 4.77
CA VAL A 30 14.30 26.71 4.15
C VAL A 30 15.16 25.53 4.61
N GLN A 31 15.12 25.20 5.91
CA GLN A 31 15.86 24.05 6.45
C GLN A 31 15.31 22.72 5.91
N CYS A 32 13.99 22.60 5.79
CA CYS A 32 13.35 21.45 5.14
C CYS A 32 13.91 21.23 3.74
N LEU A 33 13.89 22.26 2.89
CA LEU A 33 14.35 22.14 1.50
C LEU A 33 15.85 21.86 1.40
N LYS A 34 16.68 22.43 2.28
CA LYS A 34 18.12 22.10 2.34
C LYS A 34 18.33 20.62 2.63
N THR A 35 17.68 20.09 3.66
CA THR A 35 17.82 18.68 4.04
C THR A 35 17.23 17.73 2.97
N VAL A 36 16.14 18.13 2.31
CA VAL A 36 15.61 17.38 1.15
C VAL A 36 16.65 17.35 0.02
N GLN A 37 17.23 18.50 -0.35
CA GLN A 37 18.26 18.56 -1.40
C GLN A 37 19.48 17.70 -1.07
N GLU A 38 19.92 17.70 0.19
CA GLU A 38 21.08 16.92 0.66
C GLU A 38 20.81 15.41 0.73
N SER A 39 19.57 15.00 1.01
CA SER A 39 19.20 13.58 1.17
C SER A 39 18.87 12.87 -0.14
N VAL A 40 18.50 13.61 -1.19
CA VAL A 40 18.12 13.06 -2.49
C VAL A 40 19.32 12.96 -3.43
N ILE A 41 19.40 11.87 -4.19
CA ILE A 41 20.39 11.74 -5.26
C ILE A 41 19.82 12.39 -6.53
N ASP A 42 20.40 13.50 -6.95
CA ASP A 42 20.00 14.30 -8.11
C ASP A 42 21.05 14.20 -9.24
N PRO A 43 21.04 13.13 -10.04
CA PRO A 43 22.06 12.89 -11.07
C PRO A 43 22.05 13.92 -12.19
N ASN A 44 20.88 14.52 -12.45
CA ASN A 44 20.68 15.48 -13.53
C ASN A 44 20.87 16.93 -13.07
N GLY A 45 21.07 17.16 -11.76
CA GLY A 45 21.23 18.49 -11.18
C GLY A 45 19.97 19.35 -11.24
N MET A 46 18.77 18.75 -11.30
CA MET A 46 17.50 19.48 -11.40
C MET A 46 17.21 20.30 -10.14
N LEU A 47 17.43 19.73 -8.96
CA LEU A 47 17.29 20.45 -7.70
C LEU A 47 18.50 21.34 -7.47
N LYS A 48 19.72 20.84 -7.71
CA LYS A 48 20.94 21.62 -7.46
C LYS A 48 21.03 22.91 -8.27
N SER A 49 20.53 22.89 -9.51
CA SER A 49 20.53 24.08 -10.38
C SER A 49 19.48 25.13 -9.99
N SER A 50 18.43 24.74 -9.27
CA SER A 50 17.29 25.62 -8.95
C SER A 50 17.23 26.02 -7.48
N TRP A 51 17.53 25.10 -6.56
CA TRP A 51 17.45 25.29 -5.12
C TRP A 51 18.79 25.85 -4.62
N ILE A 52 18.98 27.15 -4.80
CA ILE A 52 20.21 27.86 -4.46
C ILE A 52 19.98 28.62 -3.15
N PHE A 53 20.77 28.29 -2.13
CA PHE A 53 20.67 28.87 -0.80
C PHE A 53 21.82 29.84 -0.51
N GLU A 54 21.94 30.94 -1.27
CA GLU A 54 23.03 31.93 -1.14
C GLU A 54 22.67 33.15 -0.26
N ASN A 55 23.69 33.69 0.44
CA ASN A 55 23.76 35.04 1.02
C ASN A 55 22.56 35.52 1.85
N ASN A 56 22.12 34.74 2.83
CA ASN A 56 21.04 35.08 3.76
C ASN A 56 19.68 35.34 3.12
N ILE A 57 19.51 35.14 1.81
CA ILE A 57 18.23 35.36 1.15
C ILE A 57 17.38 34.10 1.31
N ALA A 58 16.58 34.09 2.37
CA ALA A 58 15.40 33.23 2.47
C ALA A 58 14.34 33.54 1.38
N GLY A 59 14.49 34.60 0.57
CA GLY A 59 13.54 34.97 -0.49
C GLY A 59 13.99 34.45 -1.86
N PHE A 60 13.46 33.43 -2.48
CA PHE A 60 12.06 33.02 -2.53
C PHE A 60 12.10 31.54 -2.81
N ILE A 61 12.02 30.72 -1.76
CA ILE A 61 11.97 29.26 -1.96
C ILE A 61 10.78 28.85 -2.83
N CYS A 62 9.75 29.69 -2.89
CA CYS A 62 8.58 29.55 -3.76
C CYS A 62 8.88 29.65 -5.26
N ARG A 63 10.10 30.04 -5.66
CA ARG A 63 10.57 30.02 -7.06
C ARG A 63 11.37 28.77 -7.41
N PHE A 64 11.68 27.95 -6.42
CA PHE A 64 12.40 26.73 -6.64
C PHE A 64 11.56 25.74 -7.44
N THR A 65 12.22 24.98 -8.29
CA THR A 65 11.60 23.95 -9.11
C THR A 65 10.83 23.00 -8.20
N GLY A 66 9.53 22.87 -8.48
CA GLY A 66 8.65 21.99 -7.73
C GLY A 66 8.31 22.44 -6.32
N VAL A 67 8.54 23.70 -5.94
CA VAL A 67 8.08 24.25 -4.64
C VAL A 67 6.87 25.14 -4.87
N GLU A 68 5.72 24.73 -4.31
CA GLU A 68 4.52 25.55 -4.24
C GLU A 68 4.39 26.12 -2.83
N CYS A 69 4.08 27.41 -2.71
CA CYS A 69 3.88 28.08 -1.42
C CYS A 69 2.42 28.48 -1.22
N TRP A 70 2.03 28.65 0.05
CA TRP A 70 0.70 29.12 0.41
C TRP A 70 0.40 30.54 -0.08
N HIS A 71 1.41 31.39 -0.06
CA HIS A 71 1.38 32.72 -0.64
C HIS A 71 2.76 33.00 -1.25
N PRO A 72 2.86 33.67 -2.42
CA PRO A 72 4.13 33.94 -3.09
C PRO A 72 5.16 34.69 -2.22
N ASP A 73 4.68 35.48 -1.27
CA ASP A 73 5.52 36.34 -0.42
C ASP A 73 5.86 35.75 0.96
N GLU A 74 5.33 34.56 1.31
CA GLU A 74 5.41 34.04 2.69
C GLU A 74 6.42 32.90 2.90
N ASN A 75 7.17 32.45 1.88
CA ASN A 75 8.17 31.36 1.97
C ASN A 75 7.69 30.11 2.75
N ARG A 76 6.38 29.87 2.78
CA ARG A 76 5.75 28.79 3.53
C ARG A 76 5.32 27.71 2.55
N VAL A 77 5.96 26.54 2.60
CA VAL A 77 5.72 25.49 1.62
C VAL A 77 4.31 24.94 1.80
N LEU A 78 3.55 24.97 0.71
CA LEU A 78 2.24 24.34 0.57
C LEU A 78 2.39 22.92 0.02
N SER A 79 3.19 22.74 -1.03
CA SER A 79 3.39 21.46 -1.68
C SER A 79 4.76 21.34 -2.34
N LEU A 80 5.29 20.11 -2.36
CA LEU A 80 6.43 19.75 -3.19
C LEU A 80 5.97 18.91 -4.38
N ARG A 81 6.23 19.42 -5.59
CA ARG A 81 5.93 18.84 -6.91
C ARG A 81 7.21 18.43 -7.62
N LEU A 82 7.78 17.29 -7.21
CA LEU A 82 9.07 16.80 -7.72
C LEU A 82 8.91 15.63 -8.69
N SER A 83 7.77 15.56 -9.37
CA SER A 83 7.48 14.49 -10.32
C SER A 83 8.39 14.53 -11.55
N ASN A 84 8.81 13.36 -12.04
CA ASN A 84 9.54 13.22 -13.31
C ASN A 84 10.83 14.05 -13.40
N LEU A 85 11.61 14.09 -12.32
CA LEU A 85 12.90 14.79 -12.26
C LEU A 85 14.10 13.83 -12.36
N GLY A 86 13.86 12.52 -12.42
CA GLY A 86 14.92 11.50 -12.45
C GLY A 86 15.65 11.35 -11.11
N LEU A 87 15.03 11.79 -10.02
CA LEU A 87 15.59 11.73 -8.67
C LEU A 87 15.71 10.28 -8.20
N GLN A 88 16.74 10.00 -7.40
CA GLN A 88 17.04 8.68 -6.89
C GLN A 88 17.31 8.70 -5.37
N GLY A 89 17.61 7.53 -4.83
CA GLY A 89 17.90 7.35 -3.41
C GLY A 89 16.72 6.74 -2.65
N GLN A 90 16.66 7.01 -1.36
CA GLN A 90 15.54 6.62 -0.50
C GLN A 90 14.52 7.77 -0.37
N PHE A 91 13.48 7.55 0.42
CA PHE A 91 12.52 8.60 0.76
C PHE A 91 13.26 9.84 1.34
N PRO A 92 12.95 11.07 0.88
CA PRO A 92 13.66 12.28 1.32
C PRO A 92 13.58 12.51 2.84
N GLN A 93 14.64 13.07 3.41
CA GLN A 93 14.71 13.44 4.83
C GLN A 93 14.42 14.94 5.03
N GLY A 94 14.05 15.32 6.26
CA GLY A 94 13.85 16.71 6.66
C GLY A 94 12.45 17.27 6.37
N LEU A 95 11.55 16.46 5.81
CA LEU A 95 10.18 16.85 5.50
C LEU A 95 9.36 17.24 6.74
N GLU A 96 9.76 16.77 7.93
CA GLU A 96 9.19 17.18 9.22
C GLU A 96 9.31 18.69 9.50
N ASN A 97 10.28 19.36 8.88
CA ASN A 97 10.47 20.81 9.02
C ASN A 97 9.55 21.63 8.10
N CYS A 98 8.99 21.01 7.05
CA CYS A 98 7.96 21.61 6.19
C CYS A 98 6.59 21.58 6.87
N THR A 99 6.46 22.22 8.02
CA THR A 99 5.33 22.06 8.96
C THR A 99 3.95 22.42 8.37
N SER A 100 3.93 23.28 7.35
CA SER A 100 2.70 23.73 6.67
C SER A 100 2.38 22.95 5.39
N MET A 101 3.20 21.98 5.00
CA MET A 101 3.04 21.26 3.75
C MET A 101 1.82 20.33 3.79
N THR A 102 1.03 20.37 2.73
CA THR A 102 -0.20 19.58 2.58
C THR A 102 -0.18 18.67 1.35
N GLY A 103 0.81 18.78 0.47
CA GLY A 103 0.93 17.95 -0.72
C GLY A 103 2.35 17.53 -1.01
N LEU A 104 2.58 16.24 -1.26
CA LEU A 104 3.87 15.71 -1.70
C LEU A 104 3.67 14.83 -2.93
N ASP A 105 4.33 15.21 -4.01
CA ASP A 105 4.40 14.48 -5.26
C ASP A 105 5.86 14.14 -5.59
N LEU A 106 6.21 12.87 -5.43
CA LEU A 106 7.50 12.30 -5.81
C LEU A 106 7.36 11.34 -7.00
N SER A 107 6.23 11.38 -7.70
CA SER A 107 5.87 10.38 -8.70
C SER A 107 6.84 10.36 -9.90
N SER A 108 6.88 9.25 -10.64
CA SER A 108 7.68 9.14 -11.87
C SER A 108 9.18 9.43 -11.66
N ASN A 109 9.74 8.96 -10.56
CA ASN A 109 11.17 9.06 -10.26
C ASN A 109 11.78 7.66 -10.10
N ASN A 110 12.99 7.60 -9.54
CA ASN A 110 13.73 6.38 -9.32
C ASN A 110 14.06 6.20 -7.83
N PHE A 111 13.18 6.66 -6.93
CA PHE A 111 13.28 6.42 -5.49
C PHE A 111 13.09 4.94 -5.17
N SER A 112 13.77 4.46 -4.14
CA SER A 112 13.85 3.04 -3.78
C SER A 112 13.87 2.82 -2.28
N GLY A 113 13.80 1.55 -1.87
CA GLY A 113 13.74 1.19 -0.45
C GLY A 113 12.35 1.39 0.17
N PRO A 114 12.21 1.24 1.48
CA PRO A 114 10.91 1.28 2.15
C PRO A 114 10.38 2.71 2.29
N ILE A 115 9.05 2.83 2.28
CA ILE A 115 8.37 4.03 2.79
C ILE A 115 8.57 4.07 4.31
N PRO A 116 9.04 5.19 4.91
CA PRO A 116 9.35 5.25 6.34
C PRO A 116 8.14 4.93 7.23
N SER A 117 8.36 4.12 8.27
CA SER A 117 7.30 3.76 9.22
C SER A 117 6.75 4.95 10.01
N ASN A 118 7.57 5.99 10.18
CA ASN A 118 7.25 7.25 10.85
C ASN A 118 6.79 8.37 9.88
N ILE A 119 6.35 8.04 8.66
CA ILE A 119 5.92 9.02 7.65
C ILE A 119 4.87 10.01 8.16
N ALA A 120 3.95 9.59 9.03
CA ALA A 120 2.94 10.49 9.60
C ALA A 120 3.52 11.53 10.56
N TRP A 121 4.67 11.27 11.17
CA TRP A 121 5.36 12.28 11.98
C TRP A 121 6.03 13.33 11.09
N GLN A 122 6.53 12.92 9.92
CA GLN A 122 7.10 13.84 8.93
C GLN A 122 6.03 14.65 8.20
N LEU A 123 4.85 14.08 7.97
CA LEU A 123 3.84 14.61 7.04
C LEU A 123 2.43 14.65 7.66
N SER A 124 2.31 15.16 8.89
CA SER A 124 1.07 15.08 9.67
C SER A 124 -0.13 15.84 9.08
N SER A 125 0.12 16.92 8.34
CA SER A 125 -0.91 17.78 7.71
C SER A 125 -1.23 17.43 6.27
N LEU A 126 -0.68 16.31 5.75
CA LEU A 126 -0.75 15.99 4.33
C LEU A 126 -2.17 15.60 3.90
N THR A 127 -2.56 16.09 2.73
CA THR A 127 -3.84 15.84 2.07
C THR A 127 -3.66 15.06 0.76
N PHE A 128 -2.49 15.17 0.13
CA PHE A 128 -2.15 14.54 -1.14
C PHE A 128 -0.76 13.90 -1.05
N LEU A 129 -0.67 12.57 -1.23
CA LEU A 129 0.58 11.83 -1.32
C LEU A 129 0.61 11.04 -2.63
N ASP A 130 1.55 11.38 -3.53
CA ASP A 130 1.82 10.60 -4.73
C ASP A 130 3.27 10.12 -4.76
N LEU A 131 3.45 8.81 -4.63
CA LEU A 131 4.73 8.11 -4.72
C LEU A 131 4.75 7.15 -5.92
N SER A 132 3.80 7.26 -6.83
CA SER A 132 3.61 6.32 -7.93
C SER A 132 4.78 6.32 -8.92
N TYR A 133 4.91 5.24 -9.71
CA TYR A 133 5.96 5.12 -10.72
C TYR A 133 7.37 5.34 -10.14
N ASN A 134 7.69 4.58 -9.09
CA ASN A 134 9.00 4.56 -8.45
C ASN A 134 9.44 3.10 -8.24
N LYS A 135 10.46 2.89 -7.40
CA LYS A 135 10.97 1.58 -7.01
C LYS A 135 10.85 1.36 -5.49
N PHE A 136 9.90 2.02 -4.83
CA PHE A 136 9.66 1.79 -3.40
C PHE A 136 9.29 0.33 -3.15
N SER A 137 9.85 -0.26 -2.09
CA SER A 137 9.74 -1.68 -1.76
C SER A 137 9.37 -1.91 -0.30
N GLY A 138 9.24 -3.16 0.12
CA GLY A 138 8.84 -3.50 1.50
C GLY A 138 7.33 -3.36 1.71
N GLU A 139 6.90 -3.39 2.98
CA GLU A 139 5.47 -3.34 3.33
C GLU A 139 4.93 -1.91 3.38
N LEU A 140 3.61 -1.76 3.18
CA LEU A 140 2.91 -0.50 3.41
C LEU A 140 2.94 -0.17 4.92
N PRO A 141 3.54 0.97 5.33
CA PRO A 141 3.63 1.30 6.75
C PRO A 141 2.26 1.66 7.31
N ILE A 142 1.91 1.03 8.43
CA ILE A 142 0.66 1.32 9.17
C ILE A 142 0.59 2.81 9.53
N GLY A 143 1.74 3.47 9.75
CA GLY A 143 1.81 4.89 10.08
C GLY A 143 1.06 5.82 9.11
N ILE A 144 0.87 5.46 7.84
CA ILE A 144 0.05 6.24 6.89
C ILE A 144 -1.37 6.45 7.41
N SER A 145 -1.95 5.51 8.18
CA SER A 145 -3.28 5.68 8.77
C SER A 145 -3.40 6.83 9.77
N ASN A 146 -2.26 7.36 10.25
CA ASN A 146 -2.23 8.49 11.18
C ASN A 146 -2.19 9.85 10.47
N ILE A 147 -2.12 9.88 9.14
CA ILE A 147 -2.24 11.12 8.34
C ILE A 147 -3.73 11.40 8.14
N THR A 148 -4.39 11.91 9.17
CA THR A 148 -5.87 11.98 9.25
C THR A 148 -6.51 12.91 8.22
N TYR A 149 -5.72 13.80 7.60
CA TYR A 149 -6.16 14.73 6.55
C TYR A 149 -6.00 14.19 5.13
N LEU A 150 -5.45 12.98 4.96
CA LEU A 150 -5.13 12.41 3.66
C LEU A 150 -6.41 12.15 2.83
N ASN A 151 -6.50 12.80 1.68
CA ASN A 151 -7.57 12.65 0.69
C ASN A 151 -7.13 11.75 -0.47
N THR A 152 -5.90 11.91 -0.95
CA THR A 152 -5.36 11.16 -2.08
C THR A 152 -4.09 10.42 -1.66
N LEU A 153 -4.07 9.12 -1.90
CA LEU A 153 -2.91 8.25 -1.73
C LEU A 153 -2.68 7.43 -3.01
N ASN A 154 -1.65 7.79 -3.76
CA ASN A 154 -1.28 7.09 -4.98
C ASN A 154 0.10 6.44 -4.84
N LEU A 155 0.13 5.11 -4.86
CA LEU A 155 1.31 4.26 -4.68
C LEU A 155 1.50 3.28 -5.84
N GLN A 156 0.74 3.45 -6.92
CA GLN A 156 0.75 2.52 -8.05
C GLN A 156 2.13 2.42 -8.71
N HIS A 157 2.40 1.32 -9.41
CA HIS A 157 3.67 1.12 -10.12
C HIS A 157 4.90 1.27 -9.21
N ASN A 158 4.96 0.41 -8.19
CA ASN A 158 6.10 0.29 -7.28
C ASN A 158 6.41 -1.21 -7.04
N GLN A 159 7.26 -1.51 -6.07
CA GLN A 159 7.65 -2.86 -5.66
C GLN A 159 7.16 -3.17 -4.24
N LEU A 160 6.05 -2.54 -3.81
CA LEU A 160 5.49 -2.70 -2.46
C LEU A 160 4.90 -4.10 -2.32
N SER A 161 5.11 -4.71 -1.16
CA SER A 161 4.78 -6.10 -0.86
C SER A 161 3.98 -6.22 0.45
N GLY A 162 3.63 -7.44 0.84
CA GLY A 162 2.86 -7.68 2.06
C GLY A 162 1.38 -7.43 1.85
N ARG A 163 0.66 -7.07 2.92
CA ARG A 163 -0.80 -6.85 2.89
C ARG A 163 -1.12 -5.35 2.92
N ILE A 164 -2.28 -4.99 2.40
CA ILE A 164 -2.85 -3.65 2.64
C ILE A 164 -3.27 -3.56 4.12
N PRO A 165 -2.73 -2.62 4.93
CA PRO A 165 -3.09 -2.48 6.33
C PRO A 165 -4.59 -2.19 6.48
N SER A 166 -5.29 -2.94 7.33
CA SER A 166 -6.71 -2.70 7.59
C SER A 166 -6.95 -1.32 8.22
N GLN A 167 -5.94 -0.73 8.86
CA GLN A 167 -5.97 0.61 9.43
C GLN A 167 -6.16 1.71 8.38
N PHE A 168 -5.87 1.46 7.10
CA PHE A 168 -6.19 2.43 6.05
C PHE A 168 -7.70 2.65 5.91
N ALA A 169 -8.52 1.72 6.41
CA ALA A 169 -9.97 1.90 6.56
C ALA A 169 -10.33 3.04 7.52
N LEU A 170 -9.43 3.43 8.42
CA LEU A 170 -9.64 4.47 9.41
C LEU A 170 -9.35 5.88 8.87
N LEU A 171 -8.79 6.01 7.66
CA LEU A 171 -8.52 7.30 7.04
C LEU A 171 -9.86 7.97 6.68
N PRO A 172 -10.30 8.98 7.45
CA PRO A 172 -11.69 9.42 7.40
C PRO A 172 -12.00 10.26 6.16
N ARG A 173 -10.96 10.79 5.50
CA ARG A 173 -11.08 11.68 4.35
C ARG A 173 -10.58 11.08 3.04
N LEU A 174 -10.10 9.83 3.06
CA LEU A 174 -9.55 9.21 1.85
C LEU A 174 -10.63 9.12 0.77
N GLN A 175 -10.38 9.73 -0.38
CA GLN A 175 -11.29 9.81 -1.53
C GLN A 175 -10.67 9.17 -2.77
N GLU A 176 -9.34 9.14 -2.84
CA GLU A 176 -8.59 8.52 -3.91
C GLU A 176 -7.51 7.63 -3.32
N PHE A 177 -7.48 6.38 -3.75
CA PHE A 177 -6.54 5.37 -3.28
C PHE A 177 -6.15 4.47 -4.43
N ASN A 178 -4.86 4.41 -4.78
CA ASN A 178 -4.38 3.54 -5.85
C ASN A 178 -3.11 2.81 -5.41
N VAL A 179 -3.13 1.48 -5.49
CA VAL A 179 -2.02 0.58 -5.18
C VAL A 179 -1.78 -0.43 -6.29
N ALA A 180 -2.31 -0.17 -7.49
CA ALA A 180 -2.15 -1.04 -8.65
C ALA A 180 -0.68 -1.28 -8.99
N ASP A 181 -0.39 -2.36 -9.69
CA ASP A 181 0.93 -2.68 -10.22
C ASP A 181 2.03 -2.65 -9.14
N ASN A 182 1.80 -3.45 -8.10
CA ASN A 182 2.72 -3.72 -7.00
C ASN A 182 2.82 -5.23 -6.76
N GLN A 183 3.44 -5.64 -5.65
CA GLN A 183 3.60 -7.04 -5.23
C GLN A 183 2.75 -7.34 -3.97
N LEU A 184 1.64 -6.63 -3.79
CA LEU A 184 0.76 -6.79 -2.64
C LEU A 184 0.00 -8.13 -2.69
N SER A 185 -0.41 -8.58 -1.50
CA SER A 185 -1.00 -9.88 -1.29
C SER A 185 -2.11 -9.87 -0.23
N GLY A 186 -2.95 -10.91 -0.26
CA GLY A 186 -4.04 -11.09 0.69
C GLY A 186 -5.34 -10.41 0.28
N ALA A 187 -6.31 -10.43 1.19
CA ALA A 187 -7.63 -9.86 0.92
C ALA A 187 -7.61 -8.33 0.99
N ILE A 188 -8.30 -7.67 0.05
CA ILE A 188 -8.55 -6.23 0.09
C ILE A 188 -9.46 -5.92 1.30
N PRO A 189 -9.03 -5.03 2.23
CA PRO A 189 -9.84 -4.65 3.38
C PRO A 189 -11.23 -4.14 2.96
N PRO A 190 -12.34 -4.59 3.60
CA PRO A 190 -13.71 -4.26 3.19
C PRO A 190 -13.98 -2.77 2.93
N ALA A 191 -13.45 -1.87 3.76
CA ALA A 191 -13.66 -0.43 3.61
C ALA A 191 -12.97 0.18 2.37
N LEU A 192 -11.95 -0.49 1.83
CA LEU A 192 -11.24 -0.06 0.62
C LEU A 192 -11.89 -0.65 -0.65
N GLN A 193 -12.83 -1.59 -0.52
CA GLN A 193 -13.49 -2.21 -1.68
C GLN A 193 -14.43 -1.25 -2.44
N ARG A 194 -14.67 -0.05 -1.89
CA ARG A 194 -15.39 1.04 -2.57
C ARG A 194 -14.60 1.64 -3.74
N PHE A 195 -13.28 1.48 -3.76
CA PHE A 195 -12.44 1.94 -4.88
C PHE A 195 -12.57 0.98 -6.07
N PRO A 196 -12.44 1.46 -7.31
CA PRO A 196 -12.60 0.61 -8.50
C PRO A 196 -11.50 -0.46 -8.60
N SER A 197 -11.77 -1.54 -9.32
CA SER A 197 -10.82 -2.64 -9.51
C SER A 197 -9.49 -2.19 -10.11
N SER A 198 -9.51 -1.18 -10.99
CA SER A 198 -8.32 -0.54 -11.58
C SER A 198 -7.30 -0.07 -10.54
N ASN A 199 -7.71 0.18 -9.31
CA ASN A 199 -6.83 0.68 -8.25
C ASN A 199 -6.07 -0.44 -7.52
N PHE A 200 -6.33 -1.70 -7.87
CA PHE A 200 -5.76 -2.88 -7.22
C PHE A 200 -5.14 -3.89 -8.20
N VAL A 201 -5.47 -3.80 -9.49
CA VAL A 201 -4.93 -4.70 -10.54
C VAL A 201 -3.40 -4.68 -10.58
N GLY A 202 -2.78 -5.69 -11.20
CA GLY A 202 -1.32 -5.81 -11.26
C GLY A 202 -0.67 -6.40 -10.00
N ASN A 203 -1.42 -6.55 -8.90
CA ASN A 203 -0.97 -7.26 -7.69
C ASN A 203 -1.39 -8.73 -7.72
N GLN A 204 -0.47 -9.65 -8.06
CA GLN A 204 -0.79 -11.07 -8.25
C GLN A 204 -1.34 -11.77 -7.00
N GLY A 205 -0.96 -11.31 -5.81
CA GLY A 205 -1.40 -11.91 -4.55
C GLY A 205 -2.68 -11.29 -3.98
N LEU A 206 -3.16 -10.17 -4.51
CA LEU A 206 -4.36 -9.50 -4.00
C LEU A 206 -5.63 -10.18 -4.50
N CYS A 207 -6.60 -10.29 -3.61
CA CYS A 207 -7.90 -10.89 -3.89
C CYS A 207 -9.01 -10.24 -3.06
N GLY A 208 -10.25 -10.64 -3.28
CA GLY A 208 -11.46 -10.05 -2.72
C GLY A 208 -12.03 -8.96 -3.63
N PRO A 209 -13.31 -8.57 -3.46
CA PRO A 209 -13.90 -7.46 -4.21
C PRO A 209 -13.05 -6.19 -4.04
N PRO A 210 -12.94 -5.32 -5.06
CA PRO A 210 -13.54 -5.39 -6.39
C PRO A 210 -12.80 -6.29 -7.40
N LEU A 211 -11.79 -7.06 -6.99
CA LEU A 211 -11.09 -8.02 -7.85
C LEU A 211 -11.87 -9.35 -7.93
N HIS A 212 -11.16 -10.47 -7.89
CA HIS A 212 -11.73 -11.82 -7.87
C HIS A 212 -11.79 -12.33 -6.43
N ASP A 213 -12.68 -13.27 -6.13
CA ASP A 213 -12.79 -13.84 -4.79
C ASP A 213 -11.47 -14.44 -4.30
N CYS A 214 -11.12 -14.17 -3.05
CA CYS A 214 -10.04 -14.89 -2.38
C CYS A 214 -10.43 -16.35 -2.29
N GLY A 215 -9.84 -17.20 -3.13
CA GLY A 215 -10.08 -18.62 -3.16
C GLY A 215 -9.80 -19.29 -1.81
N GLY A 216 -10.77 -19.29 -0.91
CA GLY A 216 -10.86 -20.27 0.15
C GLY A 216 -11.19 -21.58 -0.54
N ARG A 217 -10.41 -22.64 -0.28
CA ARG A 217 -10.75 -24.02 -0.67
C ARG A 217 -12.27 -24.13 -0.60
N SER A 218 -12.92 -24.28 -1.75
CA SER A 218 -14.30 -24.72 -1.79
C SER A 218 -14.33 -25.85 -0.77
N LYS A 219 -15.08 -25.70 0.31
CA LYS A 219 -15.46 -26.84 1.12
C LYS A 219 -16.15 -27.71 0.09
N ARG A 220 -15.39 -28.58 -0.60
CA ARG A 220 -15.91 -29.78 -1.22
C ARG A 220 -16.64 -30.36 -0.05
N LYS A 221 -17.95 -30.15 -0.06
CA LYS A 221 -18.89 -30.88 0.74
C LYS A 221 -18.55 -32.29 0.31
N LEU A 222 -17.67 -32.94 1.07
CA LEU A 222 -17.42 -34.34 0.92
C LEU A 222 -18.80 -34.89 1.27
N ARG A 223 -19.61 -35.12 0.23
CA ARG A 223 -20.76 -35.99 0.34
C ARG A 223 -20.09 -37.31 0.67
N LEU A 224 -19.96 -37.56 1.97
CA LEU A 224 -19.73 -38.89 2.48
C LEU A 224 -20.92 -39.67 1.93
N HIS A 225 -20.69 -40.40 0.84
CA HIS A 225 -21.69 -41.31 0.33
C HIS A 225 -21.82 -42.35 1.42
N ARG A 226 -22.90 -42.26 2.20
CA ARG A 226 -23.31 -43.34 3.08
C ARG A 226 -23.62 -44.50 2.14
N ILE A 227 -22.67 -45.42 2.02
CA ILE A 227 -22.92 -46.72 1.39
C ILE A 227 -23.69 -47.48 2.45
N ASN A 228 -25.01 -47.54 2.30
CA ASN A 228 -25.81 -48.53 3.02
C ASN A 228 -25.55 -49.85 2.29
N ASP A 229 -24.57 -50.62 2.76
CA ASP A 229 -24.33 -51.97 2.28
C ASP A 229 -25.43 -52.91 2.79
N GLU A 230 -26.57 -52.92 2.09
CA GLU A 230 -27.54 -54.03 2.13
C GLU A 230 -27.26 -55.08 1.03
N SER A 231 -26.11 -55.02 0.34
CA SER A 231 -25.78 -55.99 -0.72
C SER A 231 -25.03 -57.23 -0.21
N SER A 232 -24.47 -57.19 1.00
CA SER A 232 -23.60 -58.25 1.53
C SER A 232 -24.36 -59.46 2.10
N ILE A 233 -25.65 -59.32 2.43
CA ILE A 233 -26.45 -60.40 3.03
C ILE A 233 -27.00 -61.35 1.95
N GLY A 234 -27.35 -60.83 0.77
CA GLY A 234 -27.88 -61.63 -0.34
C GLY A 234 -26.87 -62.59 -0.96
N ALA A 235 -25.59 -62.19 -1.05
CA ALA A 235 -24.54 -63.00 -1.64
C ALA A 235 -24.13 -64.19 -0.73
N ALA A 236 -24.13 -64.00 0.58
CA ALA A 236 -23.80 -65.06 1.54
C ALA A 236 -24.90 -66.12 1.64
N ALA A 237 -26.17 -65.71 1.63
CA ALA A 237 -27.31 -66.64 1.66
C ALA A 237 -27.40 -67.49 0.37
N GLY A 238 -27.15 -66.88 -0.80
CA GLY A 238 -27.17 -67.59 -2.09
C GLY A 238 -26.10 -68.67 -2.22
N PHE A 239 -24.89 -68.42 -1.70
CA PHE A 239 -23.79 -69.40 -1.74
C PHE A 239 -24.05 -70.62 -0.85
N VAL A 240 -24.63 -70.43 0.34
CA VAL A 240 -24.93 -71.54 1.26
C VAL A 240 -26.06 -72.42 0.74
N VAL A 241 -27.13 -71.84 0.17
CA VAL A 241 -28.26 -72.60 -0.38
C VAL A 241 -27.84 -73.39 -1.63
N GLY A 242 -27.02 -72.80 -2.51
CA GLY A 242 -26.50 -73.48 -3.70
C GLY A 242 -25.61 -74.67 -3.37
N PHE A 243 -24.78 -74.57 -2.33
CA PHE A 243 -23.89 -75.65 -1.91
C PHE A 243 -24.67 -76.82 -1.29
N VAL A 244 -25.73 -76.56 -0.51
CA VAL A 244 -26.55 -77.64 0.09
C VAL A 244 -27.36 -78.39 -0.98
N MET A 245 -27.92 -77.69 -1.98
CA MET A 245 -28.70 -78.36 -3.04
C MET A 245 -27.84 -79.25 -3.96
N ALA A 246 -26.59 -78.86 -4.23
CA ALA A 246 -25.68 -79.62 -5.10
C ALA A 246 -25.19 -80.94 -4.48
N PHE A 247 -25.03 -81.01 -3.15
CA PHE A 247 -24.51 -82.21 -2.48
C PHE A 247 -25.61 -83.21 -2.08
N TYR A 248 -26.85 -82.77 -1.87
CA TYR A 248 -27.94 -83.64 -1.41
C TYR A 248 -28.90 -84.11 -2.52
N PHE A 249 -28.93 -83.46 -3.70
CA PHE A 249 -29.85 -83.83 -4.79
C PHE A 249 -29.19 -83.85 -6.19
N PRO A 250 -28.25 -84.79 -6.44
CA PRO A 250 -27.51 -84.84 -7.71
C PRO A 250 -28.35 -85.23 -8.95
N HIS A 251 -29.60 -85.66 -8.78
CA HIS A 251 -30.47 -86.10 -9.89
C HIS A 251 -31.39 -85.01 -10.49
N LEU A 252 -31.40 -83.79 -9.95
CA LEU A 252 -32.32 -82.73 -10.44
C LEU A 252 -31.78 -81.93 -11.64
N PHE A 253 -30.52 -82.10 -12.04
CA PHE A 253 -29.95 -81.44 -13.22
C PHE A 253 -29.75 -82.42 -14.38
N VAL A 254 -30.86 -82.82 -15.00
CA VAL A 254 -30.86 -83.36 -16.36
C VAL A 254 -31.64 -82.38 -17.22
N PHE A 255 -30.93 -81.50 -17.95
CA PHE A 255 -31.50 -80.76 -19.06
C PHE A 255 -30.86 -81.20 -20.37
N SER A 256 -31.61 -82.11 -21.03
CA SER A 256 -31.81 -82.29 -22.47
C SER A 256 -30.88 -81.55 -23.43
N GLN A 257 -30.17 -82.34 -24.25
CA GLN A 257 -29.56 -81.92 -25.51
C GLN A 257 -30.60 -81.52 -26.58
N SER A 258 -30.08 -80.77 -27.57
CA SER A 258 -30.48 -80.71 -28.99
C SER A 258 -31.58 -79.72 -29.38
N LEU A 259 -31.18 -78.69 -30.13
CA LEU A 259 -31.54 -78.54 -31.56
C LEU A 259 -30.75 -77.40 -32.21
N HIS A 260 -29.95 -77.74 -33.21
CA HIS A 260 -29.60 -76.88 -34.36
C HIS A 260 -30.78 -76.95 -35.35
N PRO A 261 -31.06 -75.92 -36.18
CA PRO A 261 -30.27 -75.74 -37.40
C PRO A 261 -30.11 -74.29 -37.93
N TYR A 262 -29.21 -74.22 -38.91
CA TYR A 262 -28.91 -73.14 -39.87
C TYR A 262 -30.13 -72.49 -40.57
N VAL A 263 -29.99 -71.23 -41.02
CA VAL A 263 -29.86 -70.83 -42.46
C VAL A 263 -29.71 -69.29 -42.62
N PHE A 264 -28.84 -68.92 -43.56
CA PHE A 264 -28.40 -67.62 -44.11
C PHE A 264 -29.50 -66.79 -44.82
N ARG A 265 -29.43 -65.44 -44.81
CA ARG A 265 -28.99 -64.61 -45.96
C ARG A 265 -29.05 -63.09 -45.73
N ILE A 266 -28.15 -62.45 -46.48
CA ILE A 266 -27.96 -61.03 -46.82
C ILE A 266 -29.21 -60.45 -47.49
#